data_AF-A0A2D3WJS2-F1
#
_entry.id   AF-A0A2D3WJS2-F1
#
_cell.length_a   1.000
_cell.length_b   1.000
_cell.length_c   1.000
_cell.angle_alpha   90.00
_cell.angle_beta   90.00
_cell.angle_gamma   90.00
#
_symmetry.space_group_name_H-M   'P 1'
#
loop_
_entity.id
_entity.type
_entity.pdbx_description
1 polymer ?
#
loop_
_entity_poly.entity_id
_entity_poly.type
_entity_poly.pdbx_seq_one_letter_code
_entity_poly.pdbx_strand_id
1 'polypeptide(L)' 'SMHFCKELLEEQGIAVVPGVGFGSEGYFRFSFATDIESIREGIKRIATFVASRR' A
#
# COMPACT_ATOMS: atom_id res chain seq x y z
N SER A 1 -11.09 -1.62 0.72
CA SER A 1 -9.75 -0.99 0.68
C SER A 1 -9.24 -0.56 2.05
N MET A 2 -10.07 -0.08 2.98
CA MET A 2 -9.64 0.35 4.32
C MET A 2 -8.89 -0.72 5.13
N HIS A 3 -9.47 -1.93 5.23
CA HIS A 3 -8.85 -3.04 5.98
C HIS A 3 -7.48 -3.43 5.42
N PHE A 4 -7.39 -3.62 4.10
CA PHE A 4 -6.13 -3.89 3.40
C PHE A 4 -5.06 -2.82 3.68
N CYS A 5 -5.41 -1.54 3.65
CA CYS A 5 -4.45 -0.45 3.92
C CYS A 5 -3.95 -0.47 5.37
N LYS A 6 -4.81 -0.85 6.32
CA LYS A 6 -4.47 -0.97 7.74
C LYS A 6 -3.51 -2.13 7.99
N GLU A 7 -3.83 -3.32 7.48
CA GLU A 7 -2.94 -4.49 7.58
C GLU A 7 -1.60 -4.24 6.85
N LEU A 8 -1.70 -3.57 5.69
CA LEU A 8 -0.66 -2.83 4.98
C LEU A 8 0.41 -2.26 5.90
N LEU A 9 -0.06 -1.32 6.71
CA LEU A 9 0.72 -0.53 7.62
C LEU A 9 1.22 -1.34 8.81
N GLU A 10 0.38 -2.20 9.39
CA GLU A 10 0.71 -2.96 10.60
C GLU A 10 1.79 -4.02 10.34
N GLU A 11 1.69 -4.78 9.26
CA GLU A 11 2.61 -5.88 8.97
C GLU A 11 3.85 -5.44 8.21
N GLN A 12 3.65 -4.59 7.21
CA GLN A 12 4.74 -4.16 6.34
C GLN A 12 5.18 -2.74 6.61
N GLY A 13 4.62 -1.98 7.55
CA GLY A 13 5.07 -0.59 7.80
C GLY A 13 4.89 0.34 6.60
N ILE A 14 3.96 0.05 5.69
CA ILE A 14 3.70 0.85 4.49
C ILE A 14 2.38 1.60 4.65
N ALA A 15 2.46 2.93 4.69
CA ALA A 15 1.30 3.81 4.73
C ALA A 15 0.78 4.11 3.30
N VAL A 16 -0.49 3.76 3.05
CA VAL A 16 -1.20 4.09 1.81
C VAL A 16 -2.57 4.66 2.12
N VAL A 17 -3.14 5.43 1.20
CA VAL A 17 -4.43 6.08 1.39
C VAL A 17 -5.55 5.24 0.74
N PRO A 18 -6.57 4.81 1.49
CA PRO A 18 -7.65 4.02 0.94
C PRO A 18 -8.49 4.85 -0.05
N GLY A 19 -8.84 4.25 -1.19
CA GLY A 19 -9.57 4.90 -2.28
C GLY A 19 -11.03 5.25 -1.96
N VAL A 20 -11.58 4.71 -0.86
CA VAL A 20 -12.97 5.00 -0.42
C VAL A 20 -13.19 6.49 -0.16
N GLY A 21 -12.18 7.21 0.34
CA GLY A 21 -12.25 8.67 0.53
C GLY A 21 -12.26 9.48 -0.77
N PHE A 22 -12.02 8.83 -1.91
CA PHE A 22 -12.01 9.43 -3.24
C PHE A 22 -13.10 8.84 -4.16
N GLY A 23 -14.07 8.09 -3.62
CA GLY A 23 -15.11 7.43 -4.42
C GLY A 23 -14.60 6.27 -5.29
N SER A 24 -13.38 5.77 -5.05
CA SER A 24 -12.74 4.68 -5.79
C SER A 24 -12.58 3.46 -4.88
N GLU A 25 -13.70 2.82 -4.53
CA GLU A 25 -13.69 1.61 -3.71
C GLU A 25 -12.94 0.46 -4.40
N GLY A 26 -12.28 -0.38 -3.60
CA GLY A 26 -11.39 -1.45 -4.11
C GLY A 26 -9.96 -0.98 -4.41
N TYR A 27 -9.71 0.32 -4.55
CA TYR A 27 -8.39 0.88 -4.83
C TYR A 27 -7.76 1.55 -3.60
N PHE A 28 -6.46 1.84 -3.69
CA PHE A 28 -5.72 2.70 -2.77
C PHE A 28 -4.73 3.57 -3.56
N ARG A 29 -4.28 4.66 -2.95
CA ARG A 29 -3.30 5.59 -3.51
C ARG A 29 -2.01 5.53 -2.71
N PHE A 30 -0.88 5.51 -3.40
CA PHE A 30 0.44 5.74 -2.81
C PHE A 30 1.09 6.98 -3.45
N SER A 31 2.02 7.60 -2.72
CA SER A 31 2.78 8.75 -3.22
C SER A 31 4.04 8.27 -3.94
N PHE A 32 4.32 8.84 -5.11
CA PHE A 32 5.58 8.65 -5.83
C PHE A 32 6.49 9.90 -5.75
N ALA A 33 6.09 10.94 -5.00
CA ALA A 33 6.87 12.17 -4.81
C ALA A 33 7.98 11.95 -3.77
N THR A 34 8.90 11.03 -4.06
CA THR A 34 10.03 10.63 -3.23
C THR A 34 11.14 10.04 -4.13
N ASP A 35 12.25 9.59 -3.57
CA ASP A 35 13.33 8.98 -4.35
C ASP A 35 12.97 7.58 -4.89
N ILE A 36 13.67 7.16 -5.94
CA ILE A 36 13.37 5.90 -6.65
C ILE A 36 13.64 4.66 -5.78
N GLU A 37 14.57 4.73 -4.83
CA GLU A 37 14.91 3.60 -3.97
C GLU A 37 13.81 3.37 -2.94
N SER A 38 13.29 4.45 -2.33
CA SER A 38 12.09 4.41 -1.48
C SER A 38 10.89 3.81 -2.20
N ILE A 39 10.68 4.16 -3.47
CA ILE A 39 9.59 3.59 -4.29
C ILE A 39 9.81 2.09 -4.51
N ARG A 40 11.01 1.69 -4.92
CA ARG A 40 11.35 0.27 -5.18
C ARG A 40 11.14 -0.59 -3.93
N GLU A 41 11.62 -0.14 -2.78
CA GLU A 41 11.47 -0.85 -1.51
C GLU A 41 9.99 -0.93 -1.08
N GLY A 42 9.24 0.17 -1.22
CA GLY A 42 7.81 0.18 -0.94
C GLY A 42 7.03 -0.84 -1.77
N ILE A 43 7.28 -0.88 -3.08
CA ILE A 43 6.65 -1.86 -3.99
C ILE A 43 7.05 -3.29 -3.64
N LYS A 44 8.32 -3.54 -3.31
CA LYS A 44 8.80 -4.86 -2.89
C LYS A 44 8.07 -5.36 -1.64
N ARG A 45 7.90 -4.51 -0.61
CA ARG A 45 7.16 -4.84 0.62
C ARG A 45 5.68 -5.13 0.34
N ILE A 46 5.06 -4.34 -0.54
CA ILE A 46 3.68 -4.61 -1.00
C ILE A 46 3.59 -5.98 -1.69
N ALA A 47 4.54 -6.32 -2.57
CA ALA A 47 4.56 -7.60 -3.25
C ALA A 47 4.68 -8.78 -2.27
N THR A 48 5.54 -8.66 -1.26
CA THR A 48 5.69 -9.66 -0.18
C THR A 48 4.37 -9.88 0.57
N PHE A 49 3.69 -8.80 0.97
CA PHE A 49 2.39 -8.89 1.66
C PHE A 49 1.30 -9.56 0.84
N VAL A 50 1.24 -9.25 -0.47
CA VAL A 50 0.27 -9.90 -1.36
C VAL A 50 0.59 -11.37 -1.55
N ALA A 51 1.88 -11.73 -1.66
CA ALA A 51 2.31 -13.11 -1.82
C ALA A 51 2.01 -13.98 -0.58
N SER A 52 2.06 -13.42 0.63
CA SER A 52 1.77 -14.16 1.88
C SER A 52 0.28 -14.41 2.12
N ARG A 53 -0.60 -13.85 1.30
CA ARG A 53 -2.07 -13.95 1.41
C ARG A 53 -2.71 -14.71 0.24
N ARG A 54 -1.91 -15.50 -0.47
CA ARG A 54 -2.37 -16.42 -1.52
C ARG A 54 -2.90 -17.74 -0.96
#